data_AF-A0A7T8JZ91-F1
#
_entry.id   AF-A0A7T8JZ91-F1
#
_cell.length_a   1.000
_cell.length_b   1.000
_cell.length_c   1.000
_cell.angle_alpha   90.00
_cell.angle_beta   90.00
_cell.angle_gamma   90.00
#
_symmetry.space_group_name_H-M   'P 1'
#
loop_
_entity.id
_entity.type
_entity.pdbx_description
1 polymer ?
#
loop_
_entity_poly.entity_id
_entity_poly.type
_entity_poly.pdbx_seq_one_letter_code
_entity_poly.pdbx_strand_id
1 'polypeptide(L)'
;ISSLDSKDRIVSIIIDEVYSSQRVEFVGGKLYGYVDNVPTKTVLCFMIKSVLGRYNDVVAMVPLSKIDSKIMEQWFFKVLKLVTEVGFRAVAILTDGHSVNNKFFRDELGNGSIPLYIENPFSIIKEKMSSRTKDGLSSETFLAAIQTSRGLAELSKYLLNEGQVKYILLRKINSDPLEKRFGWYRQLGGGNYFLNCRQFLESEKKIRINSLLMTNIQSFLHFGIL
;
A
#
# COMPACT_ATOMS: atom_id res chain seq x y z
N ILE A 1 -15.56 -8.85 0.13
CA ILE A 1 -14.51 -9.90 0.07
C ILE A 1 -15.05 -11.28 -0.31
N SER A 2 -16.32 -11.61 -0.01
CA SER A 2 -16.92 -12.92 -0.31
C SER A 2 -16.88 -13.32 -1.79
N SER A 3 -16.95 -12.34 -2.70
CA SER A 3 -16.82 -12.53 -4.14
C SER A 3 -15.37 -12.71 -4.64
N LEU A 4 -14.36 -12.47 -3.79
CA LEU A 4 -12.96 -12.67 -4.16
C LEU A 4 -12.54 -14.12 -3.94
N ASP A 5 -11.78 -14.64 -4.89
CA ASP A 5 -11.06 -15.92 -4.78
C ASP A 5 -10.16 -15.88 -3.52
N SER A 6 -10.00 -17.02 -2.84
CA SER A 6 -9.18 -17.14 -1.63
C SER A 6 -7.74 -16.67 -1.87
N LYS A 7 -7.20 -16.91 -3.07
CA LYS A 7 -5.86 -16.43 -3.46
C LYS A 7 -5.75 -14.91 -3.52
N ASP A 8 -6.83 -14.22 -3.86
CA ASP A 8 -6.89 -12.75 -3.91
C ASP A 8 -6.97 -12.13 -2.51
N ARG A 9 -7.18 -12.94 -1.47
CA ARG A 9 -7.22 -12.50 -0.06
C ARG A 9 -5.84 -12.51 0.59
N ILE A 10 -4.83 -13.15 -0.01
CA ILE A 10 -3.44 -13.11 0.45
C ILE A 10 -2.75 -11.91 -0.21
N VAL A 11 -2.41 -10.91 0.59
CA VAL A 11 -2.03 -9.57 0.09
C VAL A 11 -0.71 -9.05 0.68
N SER A 12 -0.03 -8.21 -0.09
CA SER A 12 0.99 -7.29 0.42
C SER A 12 0.35 -5.92 0.69
N ILE A 13 0.81 -5.24 1.73
CA ILE A 13 0.51 -3.82 1.98
C ILE A 13 1.65 -3.00 1.35
N ILE A 14 1.31 -2.15 0.39
CA ILE A 14 2.23 -1.21 -0.26
C ILE A 14 2.00 0.16 0.37
N ILE A 15 3.08 0.79 0.83
CA ILE A 15 3.10 2.14 1.39
C ILE A 15 3.97 2.99 0.49
N ASP A 16 3.42 4.11 0.04
CA ASP A 16 4.17 5.10 -0.74
C ASP A 16 3.55 6.48 -0.56
N GLU A 17 4.29 7.51 -0.89
CA GLU A 17 3.89 8.90 -0.79
C GLU A 17 3.89 9.57 -2.16
N VAL A 18 2.95 10.50 -2.35
CA VAL A 18 2.94 11.36 -3.54
C VAL A 18 2.95 12.82 -3.14
N TYR A 19 3.90 13.56 -3.69
CA TYR A 19 3.97 15.01 -3.51
C TYR A 19 2.76 15.68 -4.16
N SER A 20 2.15 16.60 -3.41
CA SER A 20 1.03 17.41 -3.83
C SER A 20 1.41 18.88 -3.88
N SER A 21 0.78 19.63 -4.79
CA SER A 21 0.87 21.09 -4.78
C SER A 21 0.31 21.64 -3.47
N GLN A 22 1.11 22.45 -2.78
CA GLN A 22 0.73 23.10 -1.53
C GLN A 22 -0.32 24.17 -1.80
N ARG A 23 -1.60 23.81 -1.65
CA ARG A 23 -2.73 24.72 -1.83
C ARG A 23 -3.80 24.41 -0.80
N VAL A 24 -4.35 25.45 -0.21
CA VAL A 24 -5.51 25.37 0.68
C VAL A 24 -6.75 25.70 -0.14
N GLU A 25 -7.75 24.82 -0.11
CA GLU A 25 -9.00 25.01 -0.84
C GLU A 25 -10.19 24.83 0.10
N PHE A 26 -11.18 25.71 -0.01
CA PHE A 26 -12.44 25.60 0.71
C PHE A 26 -13.57 25.36 -0.29
N VAL A 27 -14.15 24.16 -0.29
CA VAL A 27 -15.25 23.81 -1.19
C VAL A 27 -16.31 23.00 -0.46
N GLY A 28 -17.57 23.38 -0.67
CA GLY A 28 -18.71 22.66 -0.10
C GLY A 28 -18.69 22.60 1.43
N GLY A 29 -18.23 23.65 2.09
CA GLY A 29 -18.13 23.70 3.56
C GLY A 29 -16.92 22.96 4.14
N LYS A 30 -16.03 22.40 3.30
CA LYS A 30 -14.88 21.62 3.74
C LYS A 30 -13.56 22.26 3.30
N LEU A 31 -12.62 22.31 4.23
CA LEU A 31 -11.24 22.73 3.99
C LEU A 31 -10.39 21.54 3.55
N TYR A 32 -9.58 21.74 2.52
CA TYR A 32 -8.65 20.77 1.96
C TYR A 32 -7.24 21.35 1.92
N GLY A 33 -6.25 20.47 1.99
CA GLY A 33 -4.85 20.85 1.86
C GLY A 33 -4.28 21.59 3.07
N TYR A 34 -4.94 21.51 4.23
CA TYR A 34 -4.56 22.20 5.46
C TYR A 34 -4.67 21.25 6.64
N VAL A 35 -3.53 20.88 7.24
CA VAL A 35 -3.41 19.96 8.38
C VAL A 35 -2.44 20.57 9.37
N ASP A 36 -2.78 20.56 10.66
CA ASP A 36 -1.96 21.14 11.75
C ASP A 36 -1.56 22.60 11.52
N ASN A 37 -2.48 23.40 10.99
CA ASN A 37 -2.27 24.80 10.60
C ASN A 37 -1.23 25.04 9.49
N VAL A 38 -0.83 24.00 8.77
CA VAL A 38 0.16 24.07 7.69
C VAL A 38 -0.41 23.49 6.40
N PRO A 39 -0.12 24.11 5.23
CA PRO A 39 -0.47 23.52 3.94
C PRO A 39 0.21 22.15 3.75
N THR A 40 -0.58 21.12 3.47
CA THR A 40 -0.07 19.76 3.24
C THR A 40 0.80 19.70 1.98
N LYS A 41 1.86 18.89 2.04
CA LYS A 41 2.81 18.74 0.92
C LYS A 41 2.75 17.38 0.26
N THR A 42 2.21 16.39 0.96
CA THR A 42 2.27 15.00 0.54
C THR A 42 0.99 14.27 0.92
N VAL A 43 0.69 13.21 0.19
CA VAL A 43 -0.39 12.29 0.48
C VAL A 43 0.23 10.91 0.67
N LEU A 44 0.22 10.42 1.91
CA LEU A 44 0.62 9.05 2.23
C LEU A 44 -0.48 8.09 1.79
N CYS A 45 -0.11 7.07 1.03
CA CYS A 45 -1.05 6.13 0.43
C CYS A 45 -0.75 4.71 0.84
N PHE A 46 -1.81 3.95 1.11
CA PHE A 46 -1.74 2.52 1.41
C PHE A 46 -2.54 1.77 0.38
N MET A 47 -1.93 0.78 -0.28
CA MET A 47 -2.59 -0.11 -1.23
C MET A 47 -2.41 -1.56 -0.78
N ILE A 48 -3.47 -2.35 -0.85
CA ILE A 48 -3.34 -3.81 -0.79
C ILE A 48 -3.25 -4.36 -2.20
N LYS A 49 -2.39 -5.37 -2.38
CA LYS A 49 -2.22 -6.07 -3.65
C LYS A 49 -2.13 -7.57 -3.37
N SER A 50 -2.91 -8.36 -4.08
CA SER A 50 -2.79 -9.80 -3.99
C SER A 50 -1.43 -10.26 -4.49
N VAL A 51 -0.77 -11.12 -3.70
CA VAL A 51 0.52 -11.72 -4.06
C VAL A 51 0.34 -12.93 -4.97
N LEU A 52 -0.84 -13.56 -4.98
CA LEU A 52 -1.15 -14.75 -5.78
C LEU A 52 -2.12 -14.49 -6.93
N GLY A 53 -3.00 -13.50 -6.79
CA GLY A 53 -4.05 -13.14 -7.73
C GLY A 53 -3.80 -11.81 -8.44
N ARG A 54 -4.87 -11.13 -8.85
CA ARG A 54 -4.80 -9.85 -9.60
C ARG A 54 -5.38 -8.68 -8.82
N TYR A 55 -6.10 -8.96 -7.74
CA TYR A 55 -6.76 -7.95 -6.93
C TYR A 55 -5.75 -6.93 -6.39
N ASN A 56 -6.11 -5.66 -6.46
CA ASN A 56 -5.45 -4.58 -5.75
C ASN A 56 -6.45 -3.47 -5.50
N ASP A 57 -6.32 -2.77 -4.38
CA ASP A 57 -7.15 -1.61 -4.06
C ASP A 57 -6.40 -0.65 -3.13
N VAL A 58 -6.68 0.65 -3.27
CA VAL A 58 -6.19 1.68 -2.35
C VAL A 58 -7.04 1.60 -1.09
N VAL A 59 -6.40 1.42 0.07
CA VAL A 59 -7.08 1.33 1.37
C VAL A 59 -7.18 2.71 2.03
N ALA A 60 -6.13 3.51 1.94
CA ALA A 60 -6.09 4.83 2.57
C ALA A 60 -5.27 5.83 1.75
N MET A 61 -5.72 7.09 1.76
CA MET A 61 -4.99 8.26 1.29
C MET A 61 -5.05 9.33 2.38
N VAL A 62 -3.89 9.70 2.92
CA VAL A 62 -3.76 10.54 4.11
C VAL A 62 -2.95 11.78 3.75
N PRO A 63 -3.59 12.95 3.60
CA PRO A 63 -2.87 14.21 3.42
C PRO A 63 -2.06 14.55 4.67
N LEU A 64 -0.77 14.86 4.50
CA LEU A 64 0.14 15.15 5.59
C LEU A 64 0.99 16.41 5.27
N SER A 65 1.28 17.19 6.31
CA SER A 65 2.22 18.32 6.26
C SER A 65 3.67 17.84 6.37
N LYS A 66 3.89 16.77 7.14
CA LYS A 66 5.17 16.09 7.34
C LYS A 66 4.92 14.59 7.56
N ILE A 67 5.79 13.75 7.01
CA ILE A 67 5.81 12.31 7.29
C ILE A 67 6.96 12.05 8.26
N ASP A 68 6.68 11.31 9.33
CA ASP A 68 7.67 10.70 10.19
C ASP A 68 7.32 9.23 10.46
N SER A 69 8.25 8.50 11.08
CA SER A 69 8.11 7.06 11.33
C SER A 69 6.93 6.72 12.24
N LYS A 70 6.60 7.59 13.21
CA LYS A 70 5.49 7.38 14.16
C LYS A 70 4.13 7.56 13.51
N ILE A 71 3.98 8.59 12.67
CA ILE A 71 2.76 8.78 11.87
C ILE A 71 2.57 7.58 10.94
N MET A 72 3.65 7.12 10.31
CA MET A 72 3.62 5.95 9.44
C MET A 72 3.20 4.69 10.19
N GLU A 73 3.78 4.44 11.37
CA GLU A 73 3.43 3.30 12.24
C GLU A 73 1.95 3.34 12.64
N GLN A 74 1.46 4.49 13.10
CA GLN A 74 0.07 4.66 13.51
C GLN A 74 -0.90 4.31 12.36
N TRP A 75 -0.63 4.81 11.15
CA TRP A 75 -1.48 4.53 9.99
C TRP A 75 -1.31 3.10 9.49
N PHE A 76 -0.09 2.56 9.52
CA PHE A 76 0.18 1.17 9.17
C PHE A 76 -0.65 0.22 10.03
N PHE A 77 -0.65 0.36 11.35
CA PHE A 77 -1.44 -0.52 12.22
C PHE A 77 -2.95 -0.32 12.05
N LYS A 78 -3.43 0.91 11.78
CA LYS A 78 -4.84 1.14 11.42
C LYS A 78 -5.23 0.38 10.16
N VAL A 79 -4.39 0.44 9.12
CA VAL A 79 -4.61 -0.27 7.86
C VAL A 79 -4.52 -1.78 8.07
N LEU A 80 -3.49 -2.27 8.77
CA LEU A 80 -3.31 -3.69 9.07
C LEU A 80 -4.51 -4.26 9.82
N LYS A 81 -5.01 -3.55 10.83
CA LYS A 81 -6.22 -3.92 11.57
C LYS A 81 -7.42 -3.99 10.64
N LEU A 82 -7.69 -2.93 9.88
CA LEU A 82 -8.82 -2.86 8.97
C LEU A 82 -8.82 -4.01 7.95
N VAL A 83 -7.70 -4.25 7.28
CA VAL A 83 -7.62 -5.31 6.25
C VAL A 83 -7.75 -6.69 6.86
N THR A 84 -7.23 -6.90 8.08
CA THR A 84 -7.38 -8.16 8.82
C THR A 84 -8.83 -8.40 9.22
N GLU A 85 -9.52 -7.41 9.77
CA GLU A 85 -10.94 -7.48 10.16
C GLU A 85 -11.85 -7.72 8.94
N VAL A 86 -11.51 -7.14 7.78
CA VAL A 86 -12.24 -7.38 6.52
C VAL A 86 -12.01 -8.81 5.98
N GLY A 87 -10.96 -9.51 6.44
CA GLY A 87 -10.67 -10.91 6.08
C GLY A 87 -9.54 -11.08 5.06
N PHE A 88 -8.70 -10.07 4.85
CA PHE A 88 -7.45 -10.22 4.10
C PHE A 88 -6.33 -10.75 5.00
N ARG A 89 -5.47 -11.62 4.45
CA ARG A 89 -4.24 -12.10 5.08
C ARG A 89 -3.07 -11.30 4.53
N ALA A 90 -2.60 -10.32 5.32
CA ALA A 90 -1.42 -9.53 4.96
C ALA A 90 -0.14 -10.33 5.24
N VAL A 91 0.69 -10.56 4.22
CA VAL A 91 1.90 -11.40 4.29
C VAL A 91 3.19 -10.66 3.98
N ALA A 92 3.11 -9.42 3.50
CA ALA A 92 4.27 -8.61 3.15
C ALA A 92 3.97 -7.12 3.31
N ILE A 93 5.00 -6.35 3.63
CA ILE A 93 5.00 -4.89 3.65
C ILE A 93 6.00 -4.43 2.60
N LEU A 94 5.60 -3.51 1.72
CA LEU A 94 6.41 -2.97 0.64
C LEU A 94 6.47 -1.45 0.78
N THR A 95 7.69 -0.91 0.88
CA THR A 95 7.95 0.53 0.90
C THR A 95 9.13 0.83 -0.03
N ASP A 96 9.35 2.10 -0.36
CA ASP A 96 10.62 2.50 -0.97
C ASP A 96 11.76 2.52 0.07
N GLY A 97 12.99 2.79 -0.40
CA GLY A 97 14.18 2.89 0.45
C GLY A 97 14.38 4.24 1.15
N HIS A 98 13.35 5.10 1.21
CA HIS A 98 13.46 6.43 1.79
C HIS A 98 13.79 6.36 3.30
N SER A 99 14.52 7.38 3.79
CA SER A 99 15.06 7.40 5.17
C SER A 99 13.99 7.26 6.26
N VAL A 100 12.77 7.75 6.01
CA VAL A 100 11.62 7.62 6.92
C VAL A 100 11.15 6.17 7.02
N ASN A 101 11.12 5.45 5.90
CA ASN A 101 10.76 4.03 5.85
C ASN A 101 11.78 3.18 6.60
N ASN A 102 13.07 3.48 6.47
CA ASN A 102 14.11 2.81 7.22
C ASN A 102 13.96 2.99 8.74
N LYS A 103 13.61 4.20 9.20
CA LYS A 103 13.30 4.45 10.62
C LYS A 103 12.05 3.72 11.07
N PHE A 104 11.00 3.71 10.24
CA PHE A 104 9.79 2.95 10.52
C PHE A 104 10.08 1.46 10.75
N PHE A 105 10.85 0.81 9.87
CA PHE A 105 11.21 -0.59 10.06
C PHE A 105 12.15 -0.82 11.24
N ARG A 106 13.19 -0.01 11.36
CA ARG A 106 14.24 -0.23 12.36
C ARG A 106 13.77 0.13 13.76
N ASP A 107 13.24 1.33 13.91
CA ASP A 107 13.02 1.93 15.22
C ASP A 107 11.62 1.58 15.75
N GLU A 108 10.58 1.65 14.91
CA GLU A 108 9.20 1.40 15.33
C GLU A 108 8.80 -0.08 15.27
N LEU A 109 9.18 -0.81 14.20
CA LEU A 109 8.82 -2.23 14.06
C LEU A 109 9.84 -3.21 14.65
N GLY A 110 11.11 -2.83 14.72
CA GLY A 110 12.22 -3.76 14.97
C GLY A 110 13.11 -3.44 16.17
N ASN A 111 12.71 -2.46 17.00
CA ASN A 111 13.39 -2.09 18.24
C ASN A 111 14.92 -1.88 18.07
N GLY A 112 15.33 -1.19 17.01
CA GLY A 112 16.73 -0.88 16.68
C GLY A 112 17.37 -1.78 15.62
N SER A 113 16.67 -2.82 15.16
CA SER A 113 17.09 -3.71 14.06
C SER A 113 16.06 -3.71 12.94
N ILE A 114 16.43 -4.01 11.70
CA ILE A 114 15.44 -4.14 10.61
C ILE A 114 14.91 -5.60 10.63
N PRO A 115 13.67 -5.85 11.05
CA PRO A 115 13.16 -7.20 11.19
C PRO A 115 12.83 -7.78 9.82
N LEU A 116 13.05 -9.09 9.63
CA LEU A 116 12.65 -9.78 8.39
C LEU A 116 11.13 -9.99 8.33
N TYR A 117 10.47 -10.09 9.47
CA TYR A 117 9.02 -10.22 9.61
C TYR A 117 8.58 -9.66 10.95
N ILE A 118 7.29 -9.31 11.04
CA ILE A 118 6.61 -9.00 12.29
C ILE A 118 5.37 -9.89 12.37
N GLU A 119 5.00 -10.29 13.59
CA GLU A 119 3.70 -10.96 13.79
C GLU A 119 2.57 -9.95 13.59
N ASN A 120 1.50 -10.35 12.91
CA ASN A 120 0.30 -9.50 12.81
C ASN A 120 -0.43 -9.54 14.17
N PRO A 121 -0.43 -8.44 14.96
CA PRO A 121 -1.03 -8.44 16.30
C PRO A 121 -2.56 -8.55 16.27
N PHE A 122 -3.18 -8.37 15.11
CA PHE A 122 -4.63 -8.47 14.91
C PHE A 122 -5.06 -9.83 14.34
N SER A 123 -4.11 -10.71 14.02
CA SER A 123 -4.43 -12.05 13.53
C SER A 123 -4.93 -12.93 14.68
N ILE A 124 -6.04 -13.61 14.43
CA ILE A 124 -6.58 -14.64 15.33
C ILE A 124 -5.71 -15.91 15.25
N ILE A 125 -5.05 -16.14 14.11
CA ILE A 125 -4.15 -17.27 13.86
C ILE A 125 -2.72 -16.83 14.19
N LYS A 126 -2.12 -17.46 15.19
CA LYS A 126 -0.69 -17.26 15.52
C LYS A 126 0.16 -18.15 14.62
N GLU A 127 0.63 -17.60 13.51
CA GLU A 127 1.56 -18.28 12.61
C GLU A 127 3.00 -18.01 13.06
N LYS A 128 3.73 -19.07 13.43
CA LYS A 128 5.11 -18.96 13.93
C LYS A 128 6.10 -19.26 12.81
N MET A 129 6.90 -18.26 12.44
CA MET A 129 8.08 -18.46 11.60
C MET A 129 9.33 -18.64 12.46
N SER A 130 10.21 -19.59 12.13
CA SER A 130 11.48 -19.80 12.85
C SER A 130 12.54 -18.80 12.42
N SER A 131 13.02 -17.93 13.32
CA SER A 131 14.02 -16.91 13.01
C SER A 131 15.47 -17.42 13.06
N ARG A 132 16.29 -17.00 12.09
CA ARG A 132 17.75 -16.89 12.23
C ARG A 132 18.15 -15.45 11.95
N THR A 133 18.62 -14.71 12.95
CA THR A 133 19.14 -13.35 12.79
C THR A 133 20.67 -13.35 12.74
N LYS A 134 21.23 -12.54 11.84
CA LYS A 134 22.65 -12.14 11.87
C LYS A 134 22.68 -10.62 11.71
N ASP A 135 23.25 -9.96 12.71
CA ASP A 135 23.42 -8.50 12.78
C ASP A 135 24.66 -8.02 12.00
N GLY A 136 24.58 -6.81 11.43
CA GLY A 136 25.72 -6.09 10.83
C GLY A 136 25.33 -4.84 10.01
N LEU A 137 26.08 -3.74 10.19
CA LEU A 137 25.82 -2.35 9.71
C LEU A 137 26.25 -2.03 8.25
N SER A 138 25.92 -0.81 7.78
CA SER A 138 25.31 -0.46 6.49
C SER A 138 26.15 0.03 5.29
N SER A 139 25.60 -0.22 4.09
CA SER A 139 25.39 0.76 3.00
C SER A 139 23.91 0.69 2.59
N GLU A 140 23.17 1.80 2.67
CA GLU A 140 21.69 1.83 2.77
C GLU A 140 20.96 1.13 1.60
N THR A 141 21.36 1.38 0.36
CA THR A 141 20.76 0.74 -0.84
C THR A 141 21.09 -0.75 -0.93
N PHE A 142 22.32 -1.13 -0.57
CA PHE A 142 22.77 -2.53 -0.59
C PHE A 142 22.08 -3.36 0.50
N LEU A 143 21.86 -2.76 1.67
CA LEU A 143 21.08 -3.39 2.73
C LEU A 143 19.61 -3.55 2.33
N ALA A 144 18.99 -2.56 1.69
CA ALA A 144 17.63 -2.69 1.19
C ALA A 144 17.50 -3.85 0.18
N ALA A 145 18.50 -4.03 -0.69
CA ALA A 145 18.54 -5.16 -1.63
C ALA A 145 18.70 -6.52 -0.91
N ILE A 146 19.57 -6.60 0.11
CA ILE A 146 19.72 -7.81 0.94
C ILE A 146 18.43 -8.12 1.68
N GLN A 147 17.80 -7.11 2.29
CA GLN A 147 16.55 -7.24 3.02
C GLN A 147 15.43 -7.71 2.09
N THR A 148 15.32 -7.11 0.90
CA THR A 148 14.36 -7.53 -0.12
C THR A 148 14.59 -8.97 -0.55
N SER A 149 15.85 -9.34 -0.83
CA SER A 149 16.19 -10.69 -1.27
C SER A 149 15.89 -11.75 -0.21
N ARG A 150 16.27 -11.48 1.05
CA ARG A 150 15.99 -12.38 2.19
C ARG A 150 14.50 -12.44 2.49
N GLY A 151 13.82 -11.28 2.52
CA GLY A 151 12.38 -11.19 2.74
C GLY A 151 11.58 -11.95 1.69
N LEU A 152 11.93 -11.80 0.40
CA LEU A 152 11.31 -12.57 -0.69
C LEU A 152 11.56 -14.08 -0.55
N ALA A 153 12.77 -14.48 -0.16
CA ALA A 153 13.09 -15.90 0.03
C ALA A 153 12.28 -16.52 1.19
N GLU A 154 12.21 -15.85 2.34
CA GLU A 154 11.45 -16.33 3.50
C GLU A 154 9.93 -16.30 3.24
N LEU A 155 9.42 -15.22 2.63
CA LEU A 155 8.03 -15.14 2.19
C LEU A 155 7.70 -16.26 1.20
N SER A 156 8.62 -16.60 0.29
CA SER A 156 8.41 -17.67 -0.67
C SER A 156 8.30 -19.03 0.01
N LYS A 157 9.20 -19.33 0.96
CA LYS A 157 9.13 -20.57 1.74
C LYS A 157 7.81 -20.68 2.51
N TYR A 158 7.43 -19.60 3.18
CA TYR A 158 6.19 -19.55 3.95
C TYR A 158 4.95 -19.76 3.06
N LEU A 159 4.87 -19.09 1.91
CA LEU A 159 3.74 -19.25 0.98
C LEU A 159 3.70 -20.64 0.35
N LEU A 160 4.85 -21.25 0.03
CA LEU A 160 4.90 -22.63 -0.50
C LEU A 160 4.46 -23.65 0.56
N ASN A 161 4.87 -23.45 1.81
CA ASN A 161 4.58 -24.39 2.91
C ASN A 161 3.14 -24.24 3.43
N GLU A 162 2.72 -23.03 3.79
CA GLU A 162 1.41 -22.77 4.40
C GLU A 162 0.33 -22.37 3.41
N GLY A 163 0.69 -21.68 2.33
CA GLY A 163 -0.24 -21.22 1.31
C GLY A 163 -0.67 -22.32 0.32
N GLN A 164 -0.06 -23.51 0.40
CA GLN A 164 -0.33 -24.66 -0.47
C GLN A 164 -0.29 -24.32 -1.97
N VAL A 165 0.59 -23.39 -2.37
CA VAL A 165 0.76 -23.00 -3.78
C VAL A 165 1.90 -23.77 -4.43
N LYS A 166 1.76 -24.11 -5.72
CA LYS A 166 2.78 -24.86 -6.49
C LYS A 166 3.99 -24.01 -6.89
N TYR A 167 3.80 -22.71 -7.06
CA TYR A 167 4.83 -21.77 -7.48
C TYR A 167 4.46 -20.35 -7.04
N ILE A 168 5.45 -19.46 -7.03
CA ILE A 168 5.30 -18.06 -6.63
C ILE A 168 5.88 -17.17 -7.72
N LEU A 169 5.13 -16.11 -8.07
CA LEU A 169 5.58 -15.11 -9.02
C LEU A 169 6.14 -13.91 -8.25
N LEU A 170 7.46 -13.87 -8.03
CA LEU A 170 8.12 -12.78 -7.30
C LEU A 170 7.82 -11.40 -7.89
N ARG A 171 7.61 -11.31 -9.21
CA ARG A 171 7.18 -10.08 -9.90
C ARG A 171 5.85 -9.51 -9.36
N LYS A 172 5.01 -10.31 -8.69
CA LYS A 172 3.79 -9.80 -8.05
C LYS A 172 4.07 -9.07 -6.73
N ILE A 173 5.25 -9.24 -6.14
CA ILE A 173 5.63 -8.61 -4.86
C ILE A 173 6.48 -7.38 -5.18
N ASN A 174 5.82 -6.28 -5.56
CA ASN A 174 6.44 -5.00 -5.87
C ASN A 174 5.45 -3.83 -5.69
N SER A 175 5.98 -2.61 -5.62
CA SER A 175 5.23 -1.36 -5.40
C SER A 175 4.65 -0.73 -6.67
N ASP A 176 5.04 -1.18 -7.87
CA ASP A 176 4.63 -0.60 -9.16
C ASP A 176 3.12 -0.31 -9.30
N PRO A 177 2.18 -1.13 -8.78
CA PRO A 177 0.76 -0.83 -8.90
C PRO A 177 0.34 0.50 -8.25
N LEU A 178 0.98 0.87 -7.14
CA LEU A 178 0.69 2.14 -6.46
C LEU A 178 1.27 3.31 -7.26
N GLU A 179 2.49 3.17 -7.80
CA GLU A 179 3.09 4.16 -8.71
C GLU A 179 2.23 4.35 -9.97
N LYS A 180 1.76 3.25 -10.57
CA LYS A 180 0.83 3.29 -11.70
C LYS A 180 -0.48 4.02 -11.33
N ARG A 181 -0.99 3.81 -10.11
CA ARG A 181 -2.18 4.49 -9.61
C ARG A 181 -1.94 6.00 -9.48
N PHE A 182 -0.76 6.43 -9.04
CA PHE A 182 -0.38 7.85 -9.06
C PHE A 182 -0.33 8.43 -10.47
N GLY A 183 0.18 7.66 -11.44
CA GLY A 183 0.13 8.02 -12.85
C GLY A 183 -1.30 8.26 -13.34
N TRP A 184 -2.25 7.40 -12.95
CA TRP A 184 -3.66 7.57 -13.29
C TRP A 184 -4.28 8.82 -12.65
N TYR A 185 -3.95 9.15 -11.40
CA TYR A 185 -4.41 10.39 -10.80
C TYR A 185 -3.95 11.62 -11.59
N ARG A 186 -2.69 11.63 -12.04
CA ARG A 186 -2.13 12.72 -12.88
C ARG A 186 -2.83 12.80 -14.23
N GLN A 187 -3.11 11.66 -14.85
CA GLN A 187 -3.86 11.60 -16.12
C GLN A 187 -5.30 12.12 -15.97
N LEU A 188 -5.99 11.77 -14.89
CA LEU A 188 -7.34 12.29 -14.61
C LEU A 188 -7.36 13.81 -14.35
N GLY A 189 -6.23 14.39 -13.97
CA GLY A 189 -6.02 15.84 -13.89
C GLY A 189 -5.52 16.48 -15.19
N GLY A 190 -5.65 15.81 -16.34
CA GLY A 190 -5.19 16.31 -17.64
C GLY A 190 -3.68 16.18 -17.87
N GLY A 191 -3.03 15.21 -17.22
CA GLY A 191 -1.56 15.06 -17.26
C GLY A 191 -0.83 16.04 -16.34
N ASN A 192 -1.54 16.69 -15.41
CA ASN A 192 -0.96 17.64 -14.48
C ASN A 192 -0.16 16.93 -13.37
N TYR A 193 1.13 17.24 -13.27
CA TYR A 193 2.03 16.72 -12.24
C TYR A 193 1.88 17.45 -10.89
N PHE A 194 1.24 18.62 -10.87
CA PHE A 194 1.07 19.47 -9.69
C PHE A 194 -0.36 19.38 -9.13
N LEU A 195 -0.85 18.16 -8.91
CA LEU A 195 -2.16 17.96 -8.28
C LEU A 195 -2.12 18.41 -6.81
N ASN A 196 -3.17 19.07 -6.35
CA ASN A 196 -3.37 19.34 -4.93
C ASN A 196 -3.99 18.11 -4.20
N CYS A 197 -3.98 18.11 -2.87
CA CYS A 197 -4.52 16.99 -2.10
C CYS A 197 -5.98 16.67 -2.40
N ARG A 198 -6.82 17.68 -2.66
CA ARG A 198 -8.23 17.47 -3.00
C ARG A 198 -8.35 16.71 -4.33
N GLN A 199 -7.61 17.10 -5.35
CA GLN A 199 -7.63 16.45 -6.66
C GLN A 199 -7.20 14.98 -6.60
N PHE A 200 -6.22 14.64 -5.76
CA PHE A 200 -5.85 13.25 -5.49
C PHE A 200 -7.04 12.46 -4.91
N LEU A 201 -7.67 12.99 -3.86
CA LEU A 201 -8.82 12.33 -3.22
C LEU A 201 -10.03 12.22 -4.15
N GLU A 202 -10.31 13.23 -4.96
CA GLU A 202 -11.39 13.20 -5.95
C GLU A 202 -11.11 12.21 -7.08
N SER A 203 -9.85 12.11 -7.54
CA SER A 203 -9.46 11.13 -8.56
C SER A 203 -9.65 9.70 -8.07
N GLU A 204 -9.26 9.40 -6.83
CA GLU A 204 -9.49 8.09 -6.24
C GLU A 204 -10.98 7.77 -6.09
N LYS A 205 -11.81 8.74 -5.68
CA LYS A 205 -13.27 8.56 -5.65
C LYS A 205 -13.84 8.22 -7.03
N LYS A 206 -13.40 8.91 -8.08
CA LYS A 206 -13.83 8.64 -9.47
C LYS A 206 -13.50 7.21 -9.89
N ILE A 207 -12.27 6.76 -9.62
CA ILE A 207 -11.86 5.41 -9.99
C ILE A 207 -12.64 4.35 -9.19
N ARG A 208 -12.86 4.58 -7.88
CA ARG A 208 -13.63 3.66 -7.03
C ARG A 208 -15.08 3.53 -7.50
N ILE A 209 -15.74 4.64 -7.83
CA ILE A 209 -17.09 4.62 -8.38
C ILE A 209 -17.12 3.87 -9.72
N ASN A 210 -16.18 4.15 -10.62
CA ASN A 210 -16.12 3.46 -11.91
C ASN A 210 -15.92 1.94 -11.72
N SER A 211 -15.06 1.53 -10.79
CA SER A 211 -14.84 0.12 -10.45
C SER A 211 -16.13 -0.58 -9.98
N LEU A 212 -16.91 0.10 -9.13
CA LEU A 212 -18.20 -0.41 -8.62
C LEU A 212 -19.27 -0.50 -9.71
N LEU A 213 -19.31 0.46 -10.65
CA LEU A 213 -20.29 0.48 -11.73
C LEU A 213 -19.96 -0.55 -12.83
N MET A 214 -18.68 -0.67 -13.18
CA MET A 214 -18.20 -1.63 -14.20
C MET A 214 -18.32 -3.09 -13.76
N THR A 215 -18.57 -3.38 -12.48
CA THR A 215 -18.84 -4.77 -12.03
C THR A 215 -20.24 -5.27 -12.40
N ASN A 216 -21.16 -4.40 -12.85
CA ASN A 216 -22.54 -4.77 -13.20
C ASN A 216 -23.04 -4.23 -14.55
N ILE A 217 -22.28 -3.41 -15.26
CA ILE A 217 -22.67 -2.93 -16.58
C ILE A 217 -21.96 -3.81 -17.63
N GLN A 218 -22.56 -4.95 -17.97
CA GLN A 218 -22.47 -5.42 -19.35
C GLN A 218 -23.07 -4.30 -20.19
N SER A 219 -22.22 -3.46 -20.78
CA SER A 219 -22.64 -2.39 -21.65
C SER A 219 -23.44 -2.98 -22.81
N PHE A 220 -24.77 -2.81 -22.75
CA PHE A 220 -25.66 -2.74 -23.91
C PHE A 220 -25.24 -1.52 -24.75
N LEU A 221 -24.11 -1.63 -25.44
CA LEU A 221 -23.78 -0.79 -26.57
C LEU A 221 -23.25 -1.73 -27.65
N HIS A 222 -24.19 -2.48 -28.22
CA HIS A 222 -24.01 -3.14 -29.50
C HIS A 222 -24.90 -2.44 -30.53
N PHE A 223 -24.24 -1.74 -31.45
CA PHE A 223 -24.61 -1.46 -32.84
C PHE A 223 -25.87 -0.64 -33.19
N GLY A 224 -25.68 0.28 -34.13
CA GLY A 224 -26.70 0.56 -35.13
C GLY A 224 -26.68 1.96 -35.71
N ILE A 225 -25.92 2.11 -36.79
CA ILE A 225 -26.07 3.14 -37.83
C ILE A 225 -27.56 3.43 -38.10
N LEU A 226 -27.92 4.72 -38.11
CA LEU A 226 -28.77 5.36 -39.12
C LEU A 226 -28.26 6.79 -39.31
#